data_AF-A0A4S4NHE9-F1
#
_entry.id   AF-A0A4S4NHE9-F1
#
_cell.length_a   1.000
_cell.length_b   1.000
_cell.length_c   1.000
_cell.angle_alpha   90.00
_cell.angle_beta   90.00
_cell.angle_gamma   90.00
#
_symmetry.space_group_name_H-M   'P 1'
#
loop_
_entity.id
_entity.type
_entity.pdbx_description
1 polymer ?
#
loop_
_entity_poly.entity_id
_entity_poly.type
_entity_poly.pdbx_seq_one_letter_code
_entity_poly.pdbx_strand_id
1 'polypeptide(L)'
;MRDRFPEAGAEAQGGVSDGYCFRITFAAGRLGQTLELLRAFLAEEGYGDIPLPADAEELKKFRLPPKLRHQLSLFGEDGYVHNPVKVLFPPPGARRGALTLEIYNEHAPGHLLRFHRRS
;
A
#
# COMPACT_ATOMS: atom_id res chain seq x y z
N MET A 1 6.32 11.63 9.61
CA MET A 1 7.36 10.66 9.24
C MET A 1 7.50 9.69 10.42
N ARG A 2 7.51 8.36 10.21
CA ARG A 2 7.59 7.39 11.31
C ARG A 2 8.93 7.53 12.04
N ASP A 3 8.91 7.72 13.36
CA ASP A 3 10.13 7.85 14.16
C ASP A 3 10.97 6.56 14.20
N ARG A 4 10.35 5.39 13.98
CA ARG A 4 11.03 4.09 13.82
C ARG A 4 10.31 3.21 12.79
N PHE A 5 10.99 2.92 11.69
CA PHE A 5 10.54 1.90 10.76
C PHE A 5 10.75 0.50 11.38
N PRO A 6 9.80 -0.45 11.25
CA PRO A 6 9.96 -1.77 11.86
C PRO A 6 11.19 -2.52 11.33
N GLU A 7 11.85 -3.29 12.20
CA GLU A 7 12.98 -4.14 11.80
C GLU A 7 12.53 -5.30 10.90
N ALA A 8 13.47 -5.90 10.18
CA ALA A 8 13.19 -7.08 9.35
C ALA A 8 12.67 -8.24 10.21
N GLY A 9 11.57 -8.86 9.78
CA GLY A 9 10.90 -9.93 10.52
C GLY A 9 9.98 -9.44 11.64
N ALA A 10 9.89 -8.13 11.90
CA ALA A 10 8.98 -7.60 12.90
C ALA A 10 7.52 -7.76 12.42
N GLU A 11 6.70 -8.38 13.27
CA GLU A 11 5.25 -8.35 13.16
C GLU A 11 4.72 -7.20 14.01
N ALA A 12 4.09 -6.21 13.38
CA ALA A 12 3.51 -5.05 14.06
C ALA A 12 2.09 -4.80 13.56
N GLN A 13 1.13 -4.70 14.48
CA GLN A 13 -0.29 -4.42 14.19
C GLN A 13 -0.90 -5.36 13.13
N GLY A 14 -0.40 -6.59 13.00
CA GLY A 14 -0.84 -7.56 11.99
C GLY A 14 -0.23 -7.38 10.58
N GLY A 15 0.78 -6.50 10.44
CA GLY A 15 1.64 -6.40 9.27
C GLY A 15 3.02 -7.00 9.51
N VAL A 16 3.76 -7.21 8.43
CA VAL A 16 5.12 -7.80 8.42
C VAL A 16 6.07 -6.83 7.76
N SER A 17 7.26 -6.64 8.33
CA SER A 17 8.34 -5.88 7.69
C SER A 17 9.48 -6.77 7.22
N ASP A 18 10.09 -6.44 6.07
CA ASP A 18 11.37 -6.98 5.63
C ASP A 18 12.57 -6.04 5.91
N GLY A 19 12.35 -4.99 6.71
CA GLY A 19 13.33 -3.95 7.02
C GLY A 19 13.42 -2.83 5.98
N TYR A 20 12.77 -2.99 4.82
CA TYR A 20 12.61 -1.95 3.80
C TYR A 20 11.14 -1.64 3.49
N CYS A 21 10.29 -2.65 3.47
CA CYS A 21 8.86 -2.56 3.23
C CYS A 21 8.12 -3.16 4.43
N PHE A 22 7.18 -2.41 4.98
CA PHE A 22 6.19 -2.88 5.93
C PHE A 22 4.87 -3.09 5.18
N ARG A 23 4.32 -4.29 5.24
CA ARG A 23 3.10 -4.68 4.53
C ARG A 23 2.02 -5.11 5.50
N ILE A 24 0.82 -4.56 5.35
CA ILE A 24 -0.37 -4.92 6.13
C ILE A 24 -1.60 -5.01 5.21
N THR A 25 -2.54 -5.90 5.52
CA THR A 25 -3.80 -6.03 4.76
C THR A 25 -4.99 -5.62 5.61
N PHE A 26 -5.75 -4.64 5.14
CA PHE A 26 -7.00 -4.21 5.73
C PHE A 26 -8.18 -4.90 5.03
N ALA A 27 -9.19 -5.31 5.79
CA ALA A 27 -10.40 -5.92 5.25
C ALA A 27 -11.63 -5.59 6.11
N ALA A 28 -12.30 -4.48 5.80
CA ALA A 28 -13.52 -4.04 6.49
C ALA A 28 -14.81 -4.38 5.72
N GLY A 29 -14.77 -5.37 4.82
CA GLY A 29 -15.93 -5.83 4.04
C GLY A 29 -16.37 -4.91 2.89
N ARG A 30 -16.20 -3.59 3.00
CA ARG A 30 -16.45 -2.61 1.93
C ARG A 30 -15.19 -1.80 1.64
N LEU A 31 -14.91 -1.57 0.35
CA LEU A 31 -13.70 -0.85 -0.10
C LEU A 31 -13.55 0.54 0.55
N GLY A 32 -14.65 1.31 0.63
CA GLY A 32 -14.62 2.63 1.27
C GLY A 32 -14.27 2.56 2.77
N GLN A 33 -14.85 1.62 3.51
CA GLN A 33 -14.51 1.44 4.93
C GLN A 33 -13.06 1.02 5.12
N THR A 34 -12.56 0.13 4.25
CA THR A 34 -11.15 -0.28 4.26
C THR A 34 -10.22 0.90 3.96
N LEU A 35 -10.59 1.79 3.03
CA LEU A 35 -9.82 3.00 2.72
C LEU A 35 -9.78 3.97 3.91
N GLU A 36 -10.89 4.16 4.62
CA GLU A 36 -10.92 5.01 5.81
C GLU A 36 -10.06 4.46 6.96
N LEU A 37 -10.09 3.14 7.20
CA LEU A 37 -9.20 2.51 8.18
C LEU A 37 -7.72 2.69 7.82
N LEU A 38 -7.40 2.53 6.54
CA LEU A 38 -6.05 2.73 6.03
C LEU A 38 -5.61 4.19 6.19
N ARG A 39 -6.49 5.16 5.94
CA ARG A 39 -6.22 6.60 6.12
C ARG A 39 -5.93 6.92 7.59
N ALA A 40 -6.75 6.41 8.51
CA ALA A 40 -6.53 6.58 9.95
C ALA A 40 -5.18 5.99 10.37
N PHE A 41 -4.87 4.78 9.92
CA PHE A 41 -3.58 4.13 10.16
C PHE A 41 -2.41 4.96 9.65
N LEU A 42 -2.48 5.46 8.41
CA LEU A 42 -1.43 6.32 7.85
C LEU A 42 -1.26 7.61 8.65
N ALA A 43 -2.34 8.23 9.13
CA ALA A 43 -2.26 9.41 9.97
C ALA A 43 -1.54 9.12 11.30
N GLU A 44 -1.87 8.01 11.96
CA GLU A 44 -1.21 7.55 13.20
C GLU A 44 0.29 7.26 12.97
N GLU A 45 0.65 6.71 11.82
CA GLU A 45 2.03 6.46 11.42
C GLU A 45 2.75 7.72 10.92
N GLY A 46 2.12 8.90 11.01
CA GLY A 46 2.75 10.18 10.64
C GLY A 46 2.84 10.42 9.14
N TYR A 47 1.94 9.80 8.36
CA TYR A 47 1.76 9.94 6.91
C TYR A 47 0.39 10.56 6.55
N GLY A 48 -0.21 11.33 7.47
CA GLY A 48 -1.52 11.97 7.27
C GLY A 48 -1.57 12.99 6.12
N ASP A 49 -0.43 13.59 5.78
CA ASP A 49 -0.33 14.60 4.72
C ASP A 49 -0.13 14.01 3.32
N ILE A 50 0.01 12.68 3.21
CA ILE A 50 0.11 12.02 1.91
C ILE A 50 -1.23 12.18 1.17
N PRO A 51 -1.21 12.67 -0.09
CA PRO A 51 -2.42 12.67 -0.89
C PRO A 51 -2.86 11.22 -1.08
N LEU A 52 -4.10 10.93 -0.73
CA LEU A 52 -4.75 9.65 -0.99
C LEU A 52 -5.98 9.92 -1.85
N PRO A 53 -6.45 8.92 -2.61
CA PRO A 53 -7.75 9.00 -3.27
C PRO A 53 -8.82 9.48 -2.30
N ALA A 54 -9.68 10.40 -2.75
CA ALA A 54 -10.74 10.99 -1.95
C ALA A 54 -11.75 9.95 -1.50
N ASP A 55 -12.04 8.97 -2.37
CA ASP A 55 -12.99 7.91 -2.11
C ASP A 55 -12.65 6.60 -2.84
N ALA A 56 -13.51 5.59 -2.62
CA ALA A 56 -13.39 4.28 -3.23
C ALA A 56 -13.57 4.30 -4.76
N GLU A 57 -14.32 5.24 -5.32
CA GLU A 57 -14.51 5.35 -6.78
C GLU A 57 -13.26 5.90 -7.45
N GLU A 58 -12.61 6.89 -6.84
CA GLU A 58 -11.32 7.38 -7.30
C GLU A 58 -10.24 6.29 -7.17
N LEU A 59 -10.18 5.57 -6.05
CA LEU A 59 -9.23 4.48 -5.87
C LEU A 59 -9.37 3.39 -6.95
N LYS A 60 -10.60 3.07 -7.37
CA LYS A 60 -10.85 2.09 -8.45
C LYS A 60 -10.28 2.49 -9.79
N LYS A 61 -10.03 3.78 -10.05
CA LYS A 61 -9.40 4.24 -11.30
C LYS A 61 -7.95 3.77 -11.43
N PHE A 62 -7.31 3.45 -10.31
CA PHE A 62 -5.96 2.87 -10.26
C PHE A 62 -5.96 1.34 -10.40
N ARG A 63 -7.14 0.72 -10.53
CA ARG A 63 -7.24 -0.73 -10.66
C ARG A 63 -6.93 -1.16 -12.09
N LEU A 64 -6.05 -2.16 -12.24
CA LEU A 64 -5.75 -2.73 -13.55
C LEU A 64 -7.01 -3.43 -14.11
N PRO A 65 -7.30 -3.22 -15.42
CA PRO A 65 -8.42 -3.87 -16.09
C PRO A 65 -8.32 -5.40 -15.94
N PRO A 66 -9.41 -6.10 -15.57
CA PRO A 66 -9.37 -7.54 -15.32
C PRO A 66 -8.79 -8.36 -16.49
N LYS A 67 -9.09 -7.97 -17.73
CA LYS A 67 -8.62 -8.64 -18.96
C LYS A 67 -7.12 -8.47 -19.20
N LEU A 68 -6.52 -7.41 -18.67
CA LEU A 68 -5.12 -7.07 -18.90
C LEU A 68 -4.26 -7.26 -17.65
N ARG A 69 -4.86 -7.61 -16.50
CA ARG A 69 -4.17 -7.67 -15.20
C ARG A 69 -2.93 -8.56 -15.24
N HIS A 70 -3.01 -9.75 -15.84
CA HIS A 70 -1.86 -10.67 -15.92
C HIS A 70 -0.73 -10.16 -16.83
N GLN A 71 -1.07 -9.43 -17.89
CA GLN A 71 -0.06 -8.86 -18.81
C GLN A 71 0.53 -7.57 -18.24
N LEU A 72 -0.29 -6.73 -17.63
CA LEU A 72 0.09 -5.43 -17.09
C LEU A 72 0.71 -5.51 -15.70
N SER A 73 0.49 -6.57 -14.93
CA SER A 73 1.16 -6.74 -13.63
C SER A 73 2.68 -6.85 -13.75
N LEU A 74 3.19 -7.17 -14.94
CA LEU A 74 4.62 -7.12 -15.26
C LEU A 74 5.15 -5.69 -15.42
N PHE A 75 4.27 -4.72 -15.71
CA PHE A 75 4.62 -3.34 -16.08
C PHE A 75 4.12 -2.29 -15.07
N GLY A 76 3.24 -2.64 -14.15
CA GLY A 76 2.67 -1.70 -13.20
C GLY A 76 2.04 -2.36 -11.97
N GLU A 77 1.80 -1.56 -10.95
CA GLU A 77 1.15 -1.99 -9.71
C GLU A 77 -0.39 -1.92 -9.88
N ASP A 78 -1.14 -2.88 -9.33
CA ASP A 78 -2.60 -2.84 -9.28
C ASP A 78 -3.07 -2.02 -8.07
N GLY A 79 -2.93 -0.69 -8.15
CA GLY A 79 -3.29 0.21 -7.05
C GLY A 79 -2.69 1.61 -7.12
N TYR A 80 -2.92 2.37 -6.06
CA TYR A 80 -2.42 3.73 -5.89
C TYR A 80 -0.97 3.72 -5.37
N VAL A 81 -0.10 4.52 -5.98
CA VAL A 81 1.32 4.61 -5.64
C VAL A 81 1.68 6.06 -5.38
N HIS A 82 2.17 6.34 -4.16
CA HIS A 82 2.67 7.66 -3.79
C HIS A 82 3.77 7.50 -2.76
N ASN A 83 5.00 7.88 -3.09
CA ASN A 83 6.14 7.71 -2.19
C ASN A 83 5.87 8.30 -0.77
N PRO A 84 6.09 7.56 0.34
CA PRO A 84 6.65 6.20 0.46
C PRO A 84 5.61 5.09 0.62
N VAL A 85 4.35 5.30 0.22
CA VAL A 85 3.25 4.34 0.37
C VAL A 85 2.74 3.77 -0.95
N LYS A 86 2.21 2.55 -0.89
CA LYS A 86 1.39 1.95 -1.95
C LYS A 86 0.12 1.38 -1.35
N VAL A 87 -1.01 1.66 -1.98
CA VAL A 87 -2.32 1.09 -1.63
C VAL A 87 -2.76 0.19 -2.77
N LEU A 88 -2.61 -1.12 -2.56
CA LEU A 88 -2.75 -2.13 -3.60
C LEU A 88 -4.04 -2.92 -3.45
N PHE A 89 -4.64 -3.26 -4.59
CA PHE A 89 -5.69 -4.26 -4.63
C PHE A 89 -5.06 -5.66 -4.46
N PRO A 90 -5.54 -6.46 -3.51
CA PRO A 90 -5.00 -7.80 -3.30
C PRO A 90 -5.34 -8.72 -4.49
N PRO A 91 -4.60 -9.83 -4.64
CA PRO A 91 -4.83 -10.79 -5.71
C PRO A 91 -6.25 -11.38 -5.67
N PRO A 92 -6.73 -11.95 -6.80
CA PRO A 92 -8.02 -12.63 -6.85
C PRO A 92 -8.17 -13.67 -5.73
N GLY A 93 -9.35 -13.71 -5.09
CA GLY A 93 -9.63 -14.62 -3.96
C GLY A 93 -9.43 -14.00 -2.57
N ALA A 94 -8.84 -12.81 -2.47
CA ALA A 94 -8.79 -12.06 -1.21
C ALA A 94 -10.17 -11.61 -0.72
N ARG A 95 -10.27 -11.27 0.57
CA ARG A 95 -11.51 -10.79 1.20
C ARG A 95 -12.10 -9.61 0.42
N ARG A 96 -13.42 -9.60 0.25
CA ARG A 96 -14.12 -8.54 -0.48
C ARG A 96 -13.82 -7.17 0.14
N GLY A 97 -13.45 -6.22 -0.70
CA GLY A 97 -13.15 -4.85 -0.27
C GLY A 97 -11.82 -4.70 0.49
N ALA A 98 -10.96 -5.73 0.49
CA ALA A 98 -9.66 -5.64 1.11
C ALA A 98 -8.67 -4.78 0.31
N LEU A 99 -7.68 -4.22 1.01
CA LEU A 99 -6.56 -3.45 0.47
C LEU A 99 -5.28 -3.87 1.17
N THR A 100 -4.19 -3.96 0.43
CA THR A 100 -2.85 -4.14 0.97
C THR A 100 -2.16 -2.77 1.01
N LEU A 101 -1.74 -2.34 2.19
CA LEU A 101 -0.89 -1.17 2.37
C LEU A 101 0.56 -1.63 2.42
N GLU A 102 1.41 -0.98 1.64
CA GLU A 102 2.86 -1.06 1.76
C GLU A 102 3.40 0.31 2.15
N ILE A 103 4.24 0.36 3.18
CA ILE A 103 4.98 1.56 3.60
C ILE A 103 6.47 1.23 3.43
N TYR A 104 7.22 2.10 2.78
CA TYR A 104 8.63 1.89 2.50
C TYR A 104 9.53 2.77 3.35
N ASN A 105 10.69 2.24 3.74
CA ASN A 105 11.68 2.94 4.53
C ASN A 105 12.41 3.98 3.69
N GLU A 106 11.98 5.22 3.80
CA GLU A 106 12.51 6.38 3.08
C GLU A 106 13.95 6.76 3.45
N HIS A 107 14.46 6.26 4.58
CA HIS A 107 15.86 6.41 4.98
C HIS A 107 16.78 5.34 4.39
N ALA A 108 16.23 4.33 3.71
CA ALA A 108 17.04 3.28 3.12
C ALA A 108 17.89 3.83 1.95
N PRO A 109 19.16 3.38 1.81
CA PRO A 109 19.99 3.78 0.68
C PRO A 109 19.31 3.48 -0.67
N GLY A 110 19.30 4.47 -1.56
CA GLY A 110 18.69 4.35 -2.88
C GLY A 110 17.16 4.21 -2.85
N HIS A 111 16.48 4.62 -1.77
CA HIS A 111 15.03 4.46 -1.60
C HIS A 111 14.21 4.82 -2.85
N LEU A 112 14.40 6.02 -3.43
CA LEU A 112 13.61 6.45 -4.59
C LEU A 112 13.76 5.50 -5.79
N LEU A 113 14.96 4.99 -6.03
CA LEU A 113 15.23 4.03 -7.10
C LEU A 113 14.58 2.67 -6.80
N ARG A 114 14.75 2.18 -5.57
CA ARG A 114 14.17 0.92 -5.09
C ARG A 114 12.64 0.94 -5.10
N PHE A 115 12.03 2.04 -4.65
CA PHE A 115 10.58 2.23 -4.59
C PHE A 115 9.93 2.12 -5.97
N HIS A 116 10.59 2.71 -6.99
CA HIS A 116 10.14 2.69 -8.38
C HIS A 116 10.67 1.51 -9.21
N ARG A 117 11.30 0.51 -8.57
CA ARG A 117 11.90 -0.66 -9.24
C ARG A 117 12.82 -0.29 -10.40
N ARG A 118 13.53 0.83 -10.28
CA ARG A 118 14.60 1.24 -11.21
C ARG A 118 15.92 0.88 -10.55
N SER A 119 16.48 -0.27 -10.92
CA SER A 119 17.82 -0.72 -10.54
C SER A 119 18.72 -0.76 -11.76
#